data_AF-A0A520YUI1-F1
#
_entry.id   AF-A0A520YUI1-F1
#
_cell.length_a   1.000
_cell.length_b   1.000
_cell.length_c   1.000
_cell.angle_alpha   90.00
_cell.angle_beta   90.00
_cell.angle_gamma   90.00
#
_symmetry.space_group_name_H-M   'P 1'
#
loop_
_entity.id
_entity.type
_entity.pdbx_description
1 polymer ?
#
loop_
_entity_poly.entity_id
_entity_poly.type
_entity_poly.pdbx_seq_one_letter_code
_entity_poly.pdbx_strand_id
1 'polypeptide(L)'
;MTMSSTSGISSEISMDKFLTLFVTQLQNQNPLNPTDNSEFMSQLAQFSIVEQEQKQTGYLSSMTSIGTASLQLDQLTMASTFIGKTITYSSDSKKDQTFAGVVEGVKLEKDGTVSFVVDGKSVSISNLIKVGG
;
A
#
# COMPACT_ATOMS: atom_id res chain seq x y z
N MET A 1 15.69 -5.77 -32.84
CA MET A 1 15.13 -6.77 -31.90
C MET A 1 13.80 -6.22 -31.41
N THR A 2 12.70 -6.65 -32.02
CA THR A 2 11.34 -6.20 -31.70
C THR A 2 10.75 -7.15 -30.66
N MET A 3 10.38 -6.62 -29.50
CA MET A 3 9.67 -7.37 -28.45
C MET A 3 8.26 -7.69 -28.93
N SER A 4 7.95 -8.98 -29.07
CA SER A 4 6.61 -9.48 -29.34
C SER A 4 5.83 -9.51 -28.02
N SER A 5 4.78 -8.71 -27.93
CA SER A 5 3.81 -8.72 -26.84
C SER A 5 3.10 -10.07 -26.80
N THR A 6 3.46 -10.93 -25.84
CA THR A 6 2.63 -12.09 -25.49
C THR A 6 1.43 -11.58 -24.70
N SER A 7 0.30 -11.43 -25.39
CA SER A 7 -1.01 -11.26 -24.76
C SER A 7 -1.19 -12.31 -23.66
N GLY A 8 -1.51 -11.84 -22.45
CA GLY A 8 -1.85 -12.69 -21.31
C GLY A 8 -3.04 -13.57 -21.65
N ILE A 9 -2.78 -14.86 -21.86
CA ILE A 9 -3.82 -15.87 -22.03
C ILE A 9 -4.28 -16.28 -20.63
N SER A 10 -5.44 -15.70 -20.25
CA SER A 10 -6.47 -16.25 -19.37
C SER A 10 -6.07 -16.67 -17.93
N SER A 11 -5.92 -15.70 -17.02
CA SER A 11 -6.06 -15.93 -15.57
C SER A 11 -7.51 -15.81 -15.05
N GLU A 12 -8.50 -15.69 -15.93
CA GLU A 12 -9.92 -15.49 -15.57
C GLU A 12 -10.80 -16.70 -15.92
N ILE A 13 -10.40 -17.92 -15.53
CA ILE A 13 -11.42 -18.92 -15.24
C ILE A 13 -11.85 -18.67 -13.79
N SER A 14 -12.90 -17.86 -13.64
CA SER A 14 -13.55 -17.63 -12.34
C SER A 14 -14.03 -18.97 -11.78
N MET A 15 -13.92 -19.17 -10.46
CA MET A 15 -14.42 -20.35 -9.74
C MET A 15 -15.86 -20.72 -10.17
N ASP A 16 -16.70 -19.74 -10.49
CA ASP A 16 -18.07 -19.94 -10.97
C ASP A 16 -18.17 -20.62 -12.34
N LYS A 17 -17.31 -20.24 -13.30
CA LYS A 17 -17.23 -20.91 -14.61
C LYS A 17 -16.68 -22.32 -14.47
N PHE A 18 -15.80 -22.54 -13.50
CA PHE A 18 -15.24 -23.84 -13.17
C PHE A 18 -16.28 -24.78 -12.53
N LEU A 19 -17.03 -24.33 -11.52
CA LEU A 19 -18.10 -25.11 -10.89
C LEU A 19 -19.21 -25.44 -11.88
N THR A 20 -19.52 -24.52 -12.81
CA THR A 20 -20.50 -24.76 -13.87
C THR A 20 -20.06 -25.90 -14.80
N LEU A 21 -18.79 -25.91 -15.22
CA LEU A 21 -18.24 -26.98 -16.05
C LEU A 21 -18.13 -28.31 -15.27
N PHE A 22 -17.79 -28.26 -13.98
CA PHE A 22 -17.74 -29.44 -13.10
C PHE A 22 -19.10 -30.10 -12.91
N VAL A 23 -20.15 -29.31 -12.60
CA VAL A 23 -21.53 -29.82 -12.48
C VAL A 23 -22.03 -30.38 -13.82
N THR A 24 -21.68 -29.73 -14.93
CA THR A 24 -22.03 -30.19 -16.28
C THR A 24 -21.38 -31.54 -16.62
N GLN A 25 -20.13 -31.76 -16.19
CA GLN A 25 -19.44 -33.04 -16.36
C GLN A 25 -20.01 -34.13 -15.43
N LEU A 26 -20.34 -33.78 -14.18
CA LEU A 26 -20.99 -34.68 -13.21
C LEU A 26 -22.36 -35.18 -13.68
N GLN A 27 -23.15 -34.33 -14.33
CA GLN A 27 -24.45 -34.68 -14.92
C GLN A 27 -24.35 -35.60 -16.15
N ASN A 28 -23.20 -35.63 -16.83
CA ASN A 28 -22.98 -36.40 -18.06
C ASN A 28 -22.08 -37.64 -17.87
N GLN A 29 -21.66 -37.96 -16.64
CA GLN A 29 -20.86 -39.16 -16.36
C GLN A 29 -21.75 -40.42 -16.36
N ASN A 30 -21.40 -41.38 -17.20
CA ASN A 30 -21.99 -42.73 -17.18
C ASN A 30 -21.47 -43.47 -15.92
N PRO A 31 -22.35 -44.03 -15.06
CA PRO A 31 -21.99 -44.61 -13.75
C PRO A 31 -20.98 -45.77 -13.76
N LEU A 32 -20.60 -46.29 -14.92
CA LEU A 32 -19.71 -47.44 -15.07
C LEU A 32 -18.22 -47.11 -15.24
N ASN A 33 -17.81 -45.83 -15.31
CA ASN A 33 -16.39 -45.44 -15.40
C ASN A 33 -16.09 -44.21 -14.54
N PRO A 34 -15.83 -44.36 -13.23
CA PRO A 34 -15.43 -43.27 -12.37
C PRO A 34 -13.96 -42.91 -12.65
N THR A 35 -13.71 -42.01 -13.60
CA THR A 35 -12.34 -41.50 -13.81
C THR A 35 -12.09 -40.32 -12.88
N ASP A 36 -10.82 -40.22 -12.49
CA ASP A 36 -10.20 -39.48 -11.38
C ASP A 36 -10.62 -38.00 -11.20
N ASN A 37 -11.73 -37.78 -10.48
CA ASN A 37 -12.15 -36.44 -10.05
C ASN A 37 -11.30 -35.90 -8.87
N SER A 38 -10.39 -36.71 -8.30
CA SER A 38 -9.61 -36.37 -7.09
C SER A 38 -8.47 -35.42 -7.41
N GLU A 39 -7.65 -35.70 -8.43
CA GLU A 39 -6.52 -34.84 -8.81
C GLU A 39 -6.97 -33.42 -9.22
N PHE A 40 -8.16 -33.33 -9.84
CA PHE A 40 -8.77 -32.07 -10.24
C PHE A 40 -9.36 -31.29 -9.04
N MET A 41 -9.97 -31.99 -8.07
CA MET A 41 -10.38 -31.39 -6.79
C MET A 41 -9.18 -30.86 -6.00
N SER A 42 -8.04 -31.56 -6.04
CA SER A 42 -6.79 -31.08 -5.43
C SER A 42 -6.29 -29.79 -6.10
N GLN A 43 -6.35 -29.69 -7.43
CA GLN A 43 -5.99 -28.45 -8.14
C GLN A 43 -6.96 -27.30 -7.86
N LEU A 44 -8.27 -27.57 -7.73
CA LEU A 44 -9.25 -26.57 -7.33
C LEU A 44 -8.99 -26.07 -5.90
N ALA A 45 -8.75 -26.98 -4.96
CA ALA A 45 -8.42 -26.62 -3.59
C ALA A 45 -7.16 -25.74 -3.56
N GLN A 46 -6.14 -26.09 -4.36
CA GLN A 46 -4.93 -25.30 -4.50
C GLN A 46 -5.19 -23.91 -5.09
N PHE A 47 -6.06 -23.79 -6.10
CA PHE A 47 -6.44 -22.51 -6.69
C PHE A 47 -7.23 -21.63 -5.71
N SER A 48 -8.17 -22.22 -4.96
CA SER A 48 -8.92 -21.50 -3.93
C SER A 48 -8.02 -20.96 -2.81
N ILE A 49 -6.98 -21.72 -2.43
CA ILE A 49 -5.95 -21.25 -1.49
C ILE A 49 -5.19 -20.05 -2.07
N VAL A 50 -4.77 -20.09 -3.34
CA VAL A 50 -4.05 -18.98 -3.99
C VAL A 50 -4.92 -17.74 -4.11
N GLU A 51 -6.20 -17.88 -4.48
CA GLU A 51 -7.13 -16.76 -4.55
C GLU A 51 -7.34 -16.12 -3.16
N GLN A 52 -7.50 -16.95 -2.13
CA GLN A 52 -7.62 -16.50 -0.76
C GLN A 52 -6.34 -15.79 -0.27
N GLU A 53 -5.16 -16.28 -0.64
CA GLU A 53 -3.86 -15.67 -0.33
C GLU A 53 -3.69 -14.31 -1.01
N GLN A 54 -4.10 -14.19 -2.28
CA GLN A 54 -4.11 -12.91 -2.99
C GLN A 54 -5.06 -11.90 -2.34
N LYS A 55 -6.28 -12.34 -1.96
CA LYS A 55 -7.23 -11.49 -1.20
C LYS A 55 -6.62 -11.04 0.13
N GLN A 56 -5.98 -11.95 0.87
CA GLN A 56 -5.34 -11.64 2.13
C GLN A 56 -4.20 -10.62 1.96
N THR A 57 -3.39 -10.76 0.92
CA THR A 57 -2.32 -9.81 0.60
C THR A 57 -2.90 -8.43 0.26
N GLY A 58 -3.98 -8.38 -0.52
CA GLY A 58 -4.70 -7.13 -0.81
C GLY A 58 -5.25 -6.44 0.45
N TYR A 59 -5.82 -7.21 1.39
CA TYR A 59 -6.26 -6.69 2.67
C TYR A 59 -5.10 -6.17 3.53
N LEU A 60 -3.98 -6.89 3.57
CA LEU A 60 -2.80 -6.46 4.31
C LEU A 60 -2.23 -5.15 3.76
N SER A 61 -2.11 -5.03 2.43
CA SER A 61 -1.69 -3.78 1.77
C SER A 61 -2.63 -2.61 2.05
N SER A 62 -3.94 -2.87 2.09
CA SER A 62 -4.93 -1.84 2.44
C SER A 62 -4.79 -1.39 3.90
N MET A 63 -4.57 -2.35 4.81
CA MET A 63 -4.40 -2.07 6.24
C MET A 63 -3.12 -1.26 6.52
N THR A 64 -2.01 -1.59 5.86
CA THR A 64 -0.77 -0.80 5.99
C THR A 64 -0.96 0.62 5.46
N SER A 65 -1.66 0.80 4.34
CA SER A 65 -1.97 2.12 3.80
C SER A 65 -2.80 2.98 4.78
N ILE A 66 -3.87 2.41 5.36
CA ILE A 66 -4.69 3.11 6.37
C ILE A 66 -3.86 3.48 7.60
N GLY A 67 -3.02 2.55 8.09
CA GLY A 67 -2.12 2.82 9.21
C GLY A 67 -1.15 3.97 8.93
N THR A 68 -0.55 4.01 7.74
CA THR A 68 0.36 5.10 7.35
C THR A 68 -0.36 6.46 7.25
N ALA A 69 -1.57 6.49 6.70
CA ALA A 69 -2.36 7.72 6.59
C ALA A 69 -2.74 8.28 7.98
N SER A 70 -3.10 7.42 8.93
CA SER A 70 -3.40 7.82 10.31
C SER A 70 -2.17 8.44 10.99
N LEU A 71 -1.02 7.77 10.89
CA LEU A 71 0.24 8.28 11.47
C LEU A 71 0.67 9.62 10.85
N GLN A 72 0.41 9.83 9.56
CA GLN A 72 0.68 11.10 8.90
C GLN A 72 -0.24 12.21 9.41
N LEU A 73 -1.53 11.92 9.62
CA LEU A 73 -2.49 12.89 10.18
C LEU A 73 -2.14 13.27 11.62
N ASP A 74 -1.73 12.31 12.44
CA ASP A 74 -1.28 12.56 13.81
C ASP A 74 -0.04 13.45 13.83
N GLN A 75 0.96 13.16 12.99
CA GLN A 75 2.15 14.00 12.84
C GLN A 75 1.80 15.40 12.35
N LEU A 76 0.88 15.53 11.39
CA LEU A 76 0.42 16.83 10.90
C LEU A 76 -0.27 17.63 12.02
N THR A 77 -1.10 16.96 12.81
CA THR A 77 -1.80 17.57 13.95
C THR A 77 -0.83 18.04 15.01
N MET A 78 0.12 17.19 15.42
CA MET A 78 1.18 17.59 16.36
C MET A 78 2.04 18.72 15.80
N ALA A 79 2.41 18.66 14.52
CA ALA A 79 3.18 19.69 13.84
C ALA A 79 2.42 21.04 13.79
N SER A 80 1.10 21.02 13.63
CA SER A 80 0.27 22.22 13.58
C SER A 80 0.31 23.05 14.87
N THR A 81 0.60 22.42 16.01
CA THR A 81 0.74 23.12 17.30
C THR A 81 1.96 24.05 17.37
N PHE A 82 2.90 23.90 16.43
CA PHE A 82 4.08 24.74 16.32
C PHE A 82 3.87 25.97 15.45
N ILE A 83 2.74 26.09 14.72
CA ILE A 83 2.44 27.28 13.93
C ILE A 83 2.45 28.52 14.84
N GLY A 84 3.16 29.56 14.43
CA GLY A 84 3.40 30.77 15.20
C GLY A 84 4.53 30.67 16.23
N LYS A 85 5.09 29.48 16.48
CA LYS A 85 6.26 29.31 17.35
C LYS A 85 7.54 29.50 16.54
N THR A 86 8.59 29.96 17.22
CA THR A 86 9.93 30.04 16.64
C THR A 86 10.61 28.69 16.78
N ILE A 87 11.11 28.12 15.69
CA ILE A 87 11.89 26.87 15.71
C ILE A 87 13.34 27.14 15.35
N THR A 88 14.24 26.28 15.83
CA THR A 88 15.64 26.21 15.40
C THR A 88 15.85 24.91 14.65
N TYR A 89 16.42 24.97 13.46
CA TYR A 89 16.60 23.82 12.56
C TYR A 89 17.95 23.86 11.85
N SER A 90 18.43 22.70 11.38
CA SER A 90 19.59 22.59 10.51
C SER A 90 19.20 22.54 9.04
N SER A 91 20.11 22.95 8.15
CA SER A 91 19.94 22.73 6.71
C SER A 91 20.65 21.45 6.27
N ASP A 92 20.01 20.64 5.42
CA ASP A 92 20.59 19.40 4.88
C ASP A 92 21.93 19.63 4.16
N SER A 93 22.14 20.81 3.57
CA SER A 93 23.37 21.14 2.85
C SER A 93 24.52 21.57 3.76
N LYS A 94 24.26 21.99 5.00
CA LYS A 94 25.26 22.48 5.96
C LYS A 94 24.82 22.14 7.39
N LYS A 95 25.09 20.91 7.82
CA LYS A 95 24.70 20.40 9.15
C LYS A 95 25.20 21.24 10.32
N ASP A 96 26.32 21.95 10.15
CA ASP A 96 26.91 22.80 11.19
C ASP A 96 26.26 24.18 11.28
N GLN A 97 25.38 24.55 10.35
CA GLN A 97 24.68 25.82 10.35
C GLN A 97 23.24 25.64 10.81
N THR A 98 22.91 26.33 11.90
CA THR A 98 21.54 26.40 12.43
C THR A 98 20.85 27.68 11.95
N PHE A 99 19.56 27.55 11.73
CA PHE A 99 18.66 28.62 11.35
C PHE A 99 17.55 28.71 12.38
N ALA A 100 16.97 29.90 12.52
CA ALA A 100 15.78 30.09 13.35
C ALA A 100 14.75 30.90 12.59
N GLY A 101 13.48 30.55 12.76
CA GLY A 101 12.37 31.25 12.12
C GLY A 101 11.03 30.82 12.69
N VAL A 102 9.99 31.60 12.39
CA VAL A 102 8.62 31.32 12.83
C VAL A 102 7.98 30.31 11.88
N VAL A 103 7.30 29.32 12.43
CA VAL A 103 6.53 28.36 11.64
C VAL A 103 5.26 29.06 11.13
N GLU A 104 5.17 29.22 9.82
CA GLU A 104 4.02 29.82 9.13
C GLU A 104 2.94 28.78 8.83
N GLY A 105 3.33 27.51 8.72
CA GLY A 105 2.42 26.42 8.41
C GLY A 105 3.08 25.06 8.48
N VAL A 106 2.31 24.02 8.16
CA VAL A 106 2.76 22.64 8.03
C VAL A 106 2.32 22.06 6.70
N LYS A 107 3.15 21.19 6.14
CA LYS A 107 2.93 20.61 4.82
C LYS A 107 3.22 19.11 4.84
N LEU A 108 2.30 18.34 4.27
CA LEU A 108 2.54 16.95 3.92
C LEU A 108 3.24 16.90 2.56
N GLU A 109 4.46 16.37 2.54
CA GLU A 109 5.25 16.20 1.34
C GLU A 109 4.79 14.96 0.55
N LYS A 110 5.18 14.88 -0.72
CA LYS A 110 4.77 13.78 -1.62
C LYS A 110 5.29 12.40 -1.19
N ASP A 111 6.36 12.39 -0.40
CA ASP A 111 6.93 11.17 0.20
C ASP A 111 6.21 10.75 1.50
N GLY A 112 5.18 11.49 1.90
CA GLY A 112 4.40 11.23 3.12
C GLY A 112 5.04 11.79 4.40
N THR A 113 6.15 12.53 4.31
CA THR A 113 6.76 13.19 5.46
C THR A 113 6.07 14.53 5.75
N VAL A 114 6.04 14.91 7.03
CA VAL A 114 5.51 16.23 7.44
C VAL A 114 6.69 17.20 7.59
N SER A 115 6.53 18.40 7.06
CA SER A 115 7.49 19.50 7.15
C SER A 115 6.84 20.78 7.68
N PHE A 116 7.64 21.62 8.32
CA PHE A 116 7.27 22.99 8.68
C PHE A 116 7.52 23.92 7.49
N VAL A 117 6.68 24.94 7.34
CA VAL A 117 6.94 26.06 6.43
C VAL A 117 7.49 27.22 7.24
N VAL A 118 8.71 27.65 6.91
CA VAL A 118 9.40 28.78 7.55
C VAL A 118 9.92 29.70 6.46
N ASP A 119 9.52 30.96 6.45
CA ASP A 119 9.84 31.94 5.39
C ASP A 119 9.55 31.40 3.98
N GLY A 120 8.41 30.71 3.81
CA GLY A 120 8.04 30.03 2.56
C GLY A 120 8.89 28.81 2.16
N LYS A 121 9.84 28.36 3.00
CA LYS A 121 10.67 27.16 2.75
C LYS A 121 10.19 25.97 3.57
N SER A 122 10.13 24.79 2.95
CA SER A 122 9.90 23.52 3.68
C SER A 122 11.14 23.14 4.50
N VAL A 123 10.93 22.89 5.78
CA VAL A 123 11.92 22.39 6.74
C VAL A 123 11.39 21.07 7.29
N SER A 124 12.09 19.97 7.02
CA SER A 124 11.71 18.65 7.54
C SER A 124 11.72 18.63 9.08
N ILE A 125 10.76 17.95 9.70
CA ILE A 125 10.72 17.74 11.15
C ILE A 125 12.01 17.07 11.64
N SER A 126 12.63 16.21 10.83
CA SER A 126 13.89 15.54 11.19
C SER A 126 15.07 16.51 11.39
N ASN A 127 14.97 17.73 10.84
CA ASN A 127 15.99 18.77 10.98
C ASN A 127 15.68 19.75 12.13
N LEU A 128 14.58 19.55 12.86
CA LEU A 128 14.23 20.34 14.03
C LEU A 128 15.20 20.04 15.19
N ILE A 129 15.79 21.08 15.75
CA ILE A 129 16.72 20.99 16.88
C ILE A 129 16.03 21.44 18.17
N LYS A 130 15.25 22.52 18.10
CA LYS A 130 14.60 23.13 19.27
C LYS A 130 13.34 23.87 18.84
N VAL A 131 12.36 23.90 19.75
CA VAL A 131 11.18 24.77 19.67
C VAL A 131 11.31 25.84 20.75
N GLY A 132 11.26 27.11 20.33
CA GLY A 132 11.18 28.28 21.19
C GLY A 132 9.73 28.64 21.50
N GLY A 133 9.49 29.03 22.76
CA GLY A 133 8.20 29.52 23.25
C GLY A 133 8.10 31.04 23.16
#